data_AF-A0A7M3X109-F1
#
_entry.id   AF-A0A7M3X109-F1
#
_cell.length_a   1.000
_cell.length_b   1.000
_cell.length_c   1.000
_cell.angle_alpha   90.00
_cell.angle_beta   90.00
_cell.angle_gamma   90.00
#
_symmetry.space_group_name_H-M   'P 1'
#
loop_
_entity.id
_entity.type
_entity.pdbx_description
1 polymer ?
#
loop_
_entity_poly.entity_id
_entity_poly.type
_entity_poly.pdbx_seq_one_letter_code
_entity_poly.pdbx_strand_id
1 'polypeptide(L)'
;NKAHVERFLKAILAAGDVIQANGQFQLEPQGSPAVLLDTVMATLKAAALATPSHSDRCQSELTRLEGQRSAIIAGEQAANARLQSALDSLQPKHDYYQYG
;
A
#
# COMPACT_ATOMS: atom_id res chain seq x y z
N ASN A 1 -10.49 -5.16 -24.70
CA ASN A 1 -11.46 -4.19 -25.28
C ASN A 1 -11.22 -2.83 -24.64
N LYS A 2 -10.99 -1.77 -25.43
CA LYS A 2 -10.65 -0.42 -24.95
C LYS A 2 -11.67 0.14 -23.95
N ALA A 3 -12.97 -0.06 -24.21
CA ALA A 3 -14.03 0.45 -23.33
C ALA A 3 -13.99 -0.20 -21.93
N HIS A 4 -13.60 -1.47 -21.84
CA HIS A 4 -13.46 -2.16 -20.56
C HIS A 4 -12.25 -1.64 -19.76
N VAL A 5 -11.13 -1.35 -20.43
CA VAL A 5 -9.95 -0.76 -19.79
C VAL A 5 -10.26 0.63 -19.26
N GLU A 6 -10.95 1.47 -20.04
CA GLU A 6 -11.38 2.79 -19.60
C GLU A 6 -12.29 2.72 -18.37
N ARG A 7 -13.30 1.82 -18.39
CA ARG A 7 -14.19 1.62 -17.26
C ARG A 7 -13.43 1.15 -16.02
N PHE A 8 -12.45 0.26 -16.21
CA PHE A 8 -11.63 -0.24 -15.11
C PHE A 8 -10.77 0.86 -14.49
N LEU A 9 -10.08 1.69 -15.30
CA LEU A 9 -9.32 2.83 -14.80
C LEU A 9 -10.20 3.81 -14.00
N LYS A 10 -11.40 4.09 -14.49
CA LYS A 10 -12.37 4.93 -13.75
C LYS A 10 -12.81 4.30 -12.43
N ALA A 11 -12.99 2.98 -12.40
CA ALA A 11 -13.35 2.27 -11.18
C ALA A 11 -12.21 2.31 -10.14
N ILE A 12 -10.95 2.21 -10.56
CA ILE A 12 -9.78 2.34 -9.68
C ILE A 12 -9.71 3.75 -9.09
N LEU A 13 -9.92 4.77 -9.89
CA LEU A 13 -9.98 6.16 -9.42
C LEU A 13 -11.11 6.37 -8.40
N ALA A 14 -12.29 5.81 -8.67
CA ALA A 14 -13.44 5.89 -7.76
C ALA A 14 -13.24 5.08 -6.47
N ALA A 15 -12.42 4.02 -6.50
CA ALA A 15 -12.10 3.23 -5.33
C ALA A 15 -11.18 3.94 -4.33
N GLY A 16 -10.48 5.00 -4.78
CA GLY A 16 -9.66 5.85 -3.93
C GLY A 16 -8.26 5.29 -3.65
N ASP A 17 -7.81 5.49 -2.42
CA ASP A 17 -6.46 5.16 -1.97
C ASP A 17 -6.36 3.72 -1.45
N VAL A 18 -5.18 3.15 -1.57
CA VAL A 18 -4.84 1.88 -0.95
C VAL A 18 -4.95 2.01 0.56
N ILE A 19 -5.60 1.03 1.17
CA ILE A 19 -5.60 0.85 2.62
C ILE A 19 -5.01 -0.50 2.98
N GLN A 20 -4.58 -0.64 4.24
CA GLN A 20 -4.23 -1.93 4.83
C GLN A 20 -5.30 -2.29 5.84
N ALA A 21 -6.01 -3.40 5.60
CA ALA A 21 -7.04 -3.92 6.48
C ALA A 21 -6.83 -5.42 6.67
N ASN A 22 -6.94 -5.92 7.91
CA ASN A 22 -6.74 -7.32 8.25
C ASN A 22 -5.40 -7.91 7.73
N GLY A 23 -4.34 -7.10 7.73
CA GLY A 23 -3.02 -7.50 7.25
C GLY A 23 -2.88 -7.58 5.72
N GLN A 24 -3.89 -7.14 4.96
CA GLN A 24 -3.90 -7.16 3.50
C GLN A 24 -4.04 -5.76 2.92
N PHE A 25 -3.37 -5.50 1.79
CA PHE A 25 -3.55 -4.28 1.03
C PHE A 25 -4.75 -4.41 0.09
N GLN A 26 -5.68 -3.47 0.19
CA GLN A 26 -6.92 -3.50 -0.59
C GLN A 26 -7.38 -2.10 -0.99
N LEU A 27 -8.28 -2.08 -1.99
CA LEU A 27 -9.09 -0.92 -2.35
C LEU A 27 -10.52 -1.16 -1.89
N GLU A 28 -11.19 -0.11 -1.40
CA GLU A 28 -12.57 -0.17 -0.89
C GLU A 28 -13.49 0.77 -1.67
N PRO A 29 -13.94 0.38 -2.87
CA PRO A 29 -14.90 1.16 -3.63
C PRO A 29 -16.24 1.27 -2.90
N GLN A 30 -16.81 2.48 -2.88
CA GLN A 30 -18.10 2.72 -2.24
C GLN A 30 -19.21 1.86 -2.87
N GLY A 31 -19.98 1.17 -2.03
CA GLY A 31 -21.09 0.33 -2.48
C GLY A 31 -20.66 -0.94 -3.22
N SER A 32 -19.40 -1.37 -3.05
CA SER A 32 -18.88 -2.62 -3.61
C SER A 32 -17.94 -3.32 -2.60
N PRO A 33 -17.76 -4.64 -2.73
CA PRO A 33 -16.81 -5.37 -1.89
C PRO A 33 -15.38 -4.85 -2.05
N ALA A 34 -14.59 -4.95 -0.99
CA ALA A 34 -13.15 -4.70 -1.03
C ALA A 34 -12.47 -5.64 -2.04
N VAL A 35 -11.44 -5.12 -2.71
CA VAL A 35 -10.66 -5.88 -3.71
C VAL A 35 -9.18 -5.82 -3.36
N LEU A 36 -8.53 -6.98 -3.38
CA LEU A 36 -7.11 -7.10 -3.10
C LEU A 36 -6.29 -6.28 -4.10
N LEU A 37 -5.32 -5.54 -3.57
CA LEU A 37 -4.48 -4.65 -4.37
C LEU A 37 -3.69 -5.43 -5.43
N ASP A 38 -3.15 -6.60 -5.10
CA ASP A 38 -2.39 -7.41 -6.05
C ASP A 38 -3.22 -7.86 -7.25
N THR A 39 -4.51 -8.17 -7.03
CA THR A 39 -5.44 -8.50 -8.13
C THR A 39 -5.66 -7.31 -9.05
N VAL A 40 -5.82 -6.12 -8.49
CA VAL A 40 -5.99 -4.88 -9.27
C VAL A 40 -4.73 -4.56 -10.06
N MET A 41 -3.55 -4.66 -9.44
CA MET A 41 -2.27 -4.44 -10.09
C MET A 41 -1.98 -5.45 -11.20
N ALA A 42 -2.24 -6.74 -10.97
CA ALA A 42 -2.10 -7.76 -12.00
C ALA A 42 -3.00 -7.47 -13.21
N THR A 43 -4.24 -7.04 -12.95
CA THR A 43 -5.20 -6.68 -14.01
C THR A 43 -4.74 -5.43 -14.77
N LEU A 44 -4.21 -4.41 -14.09
CA LEU A 44 -3.63 -3.22 -14.73
C LEU A 44 -2.43 -3.57 -15.64
N LYS A 45 -1.52 -4.44 -15.16
CA LYS A 45 -0.38 -4.93 -15.96
C LYS A 45 -0.86 -5.64 -17.22
N ALA A 46 -1.83 -6.53 -17.10
CA ALA A 46 -2.43 -7.22 -18.25
C ALA A 46 -3.14 -6.24 -19.22
N ALA A 47 -3.85 -5.24 -18.69
CA ALA A 47 -4.54 -4.24 -19.48
C ALA A 47 -3.58 -3.35 -20.28
N ALA A 48 -2.44 -2.96 -19.70
CA ALA A 48 -1.39 -2.20 -20.37
C ALA A 48 -0.83 -2.95 -21.59
N LEU A 49 -0.52 -4.24 -21.42
CA LEU A 49 -0.03 -5.10 -22.50
C LEU A 49 -1.08 -5.32 -23.60
N ALA A 50 -2.33 -5.55 -23.21
CA ALA A 50 -3.41 -5.85 -24.14
C ALA A 50 -3.94 -4.61 -24.88
N THR A 51 -3.73 -3.41 -24.35
CA THR A 51 -4.27 -2.16 -24.92
C THR A 51 -3.22 -1.05 -24.91
N PRO A 52 -2.30 -1.02 -25.90
CA PRO A 52 -1.19 -0.06 -25.95
C PRO A 52 -1.63 1.40 -25.84
N SER A 53 -2.78 1.77 -26.43
CA SER A 53 -3.36 3.13 -26.34
C SER A 53 -3.68 3.62 -24.92
N HIS A 54 -3.76 2.73 -23.93
CA HIS A 54 -4.02 3.08 -22.52
C HIS A 54 -2.86 2.67 -21.62
N SER A 55 -1.74 2.20 -22.19
CA SER A 55 -0.59 1.66 -21.46
C SER A 55 -0.04 2.68 -20.46
N ASP A 56 0.16 3.93 -20.87
CA ASP A 56 0.73 4.97 -20.00
C ASP A 56 -0.17 5.26 -18.80
N ARG A 57 -1.48 5.28 -18.99
CA ARG A 57 -2.45 5.48 -17.90
C ARG A 57 -2.47 4.29 -16.95
N CYS A 58 -2.46 3.07 -17.47
CA CYS A 58 -2.35 1.87 -16.65
C CYS A 58 -1.05 1.84 -15.84
N GLN A 59 0.06 2.23 -16.46
CA GLN A 59 1.37 2.28 -15.80
C GLN A 59 1.43 3.37 -14.72
N SER A 60 0.82 4.53 -14.97
CA SER A 60 0.71 5.60 -13.98
C SER A 60 -0.08 5.16 -12.75
N GLU A 61 -1.22 4.49 -12.94
CA GLU A 61 -2.00 3.94 -11.81
C GLU A 61 -1.23 2.85 -11.07
N LEU A 62 -0.49 1.99 -11.77
CA LEU A 62 0.38 1.00 -11.12
C LEU A 62 1.41 1.66 -10.20
N THR A 63 2.14 2.65 -10.72
CA THR A 63 3.15 3.37 -9.94
C THR A 63 2.53 4.10 -8.75
N ARG A 64 1.35 4.70 -8.91
CA ARG A 64 0.62 5.34 -7.81
C ARG A 64 0.29 4.33 -6.71
N LEU A 65 -0.32 3.20 -7.07
CA LEU A 65 -0.73 2.16 -6.13
C LEU A 65 0.46 1.50 -5.42
N GLU A 66 1.56 1.26 -6.14
CA GLU A 66 2.82 0.77 -5.56
C GLU A 66 3.40 1.77 -4.57
N GLY A 67 3.43 3.06 -4.92
CA GLY A 67 3.88 4.13 -4.03
C GLY A 67 3.06 4.20 -2.74
N GLN A 68 1.74 4.06 -2.83
CA GLN A 68 0.87 4.05 -1.65
C GLN A 68 1.14 2.84 -0.74
N ARG A 69 1.28 1.64 -1.31
CA ARG A 69 1.69 0.45 -0.54
C ARG A 69 3.02 0.68 0.19
N SER A 70 4.03 1.18 -0.52
CA SER A 70 5.34 1.47 0.07
C SER A 70 5.26 2.50 1.19
N ALA A 71 4.47 3.56 1.03
CA ALA A 71 4.28 4.58 2.04
C ALA A 71 3.64 4.02 3.33
N ILE A 72 2.65 3.14 3.20
CA ILE A 72 2.02 2.47 4.36
C ILE A 72 3.05 1.64 5.12
N ILE A 73 3.81 0.79 4.41
CA ILE A 73 4.85 -0.05 5.02
C ILE A 73 5.91 0.79 5.74
N ALA A 74 6.36 1.88 5.12
CA ALA A 74 7.33 2.78 5.75
C ALA A 74 6.77 3.45 7.01
N GLY A 75 5.48 3.83 6.99
CA GLY A 75 4.79 4.38 8.16
C GLY A 75 4.72 3.38 9.32
N GLU A 76 4.37 2.12 9.04
CA GLU A 76 4.32 1.04 10.03
C GLU A 76 5.71 0.78 10.63
N GLN A 77 6.74 0.69 9.78
CA GLN A 77 8.12 0.52 10.24
C GLN A 77 8.60 1.69 11.10
N ALA A 78 8.27 2.93 10.71
CA ALA A 78 8.63 4.12 11.48
C ALA A 78 7.94 4.15 12.85
N ALA A 79 6.66 3.75 12.92
CA ALA A 79 5.94 3.63 14.19
C ALA A 79 6.57 2.55 15.09
N ASN A 80 6.90 1.38 14.52
CA ASN A 80 7.54 0.29 15.24
C ASN A 80 8.93 0.66 15.77
N ALA A 81 9.73 1.37 14.97
CA ALA A 81 11.04 1.86 15.40
C ALA A 81 10.93 2.83 16.59
N ARG A 82 9.95 3.74 16.56
CA ARG A 82 9.69 4.66 17.69
C ARG A 82 9.28 3.93 18.95
N LEU A 83 8.43 2.89 18.82
CA LEU A 83 8.04 2.04 19.95
C LEU A 83 9.25 1.31 20.55
N GLN A 84 10.10 0.74 19.71
CA GLN A 84 11.31 0.04 20.18
C GLN A 84 12.27 1.01 20.89
N SER A 85 12.51 2.20 20.32
CA SER A 85 13.35 3.22 20.97
C SER A 85 12.78 3.65 22.32
N ALA A 86 11.46 3.75 22.46
CA ALA A 86 10.83 4.06 23.74
C ALA A 86 11.03 2.93 24.76
N LEU A 87 10.89 1.66 24.34
CA LEU A 87 11.15 0.50 25.20
C LEU A 87 12.62 0.43 25.63
N ASP A 88 13.57 0.64 24.72
CA ASP A 88 14.99 0.65 25.02
C ASP A 88 15.34 1.77 26.02
N SER A 89 14.67 2.93 25.90
CA SER A 89 14.85 4.04 26.84
C SER A 89 14.31 3.77 28.25
N LEU A 90 13.41 2.80 28.39
CA LEU A 90 12.82 2.37 29.66
C LEU A 90 13.60 1.21 30.31
N GLN A 91 14.55 0.57 29.60
CA GLN A 91 15.45 -0.39 30.24
C GLN A 91 16.36 0.35 31.22
N PRO A 92 16.33 0.01 32.53
CA PRO A 92 17.16 0.69 33.51
C PRO A 92 18.63 0.48 33.18
N LYS A 93 19.40 1.57 33.07
CA LYS A 93 20.86 1.51 33.17
C LYS A 93 21.17 0.94 34.55
N HIS A 94 21.51 -0.33 34.61
CA HIS A 94 22.03 -0.97 35.81
C HIS A 94 23.43 -0.39 36.07
N ASP A 95 23.47 0.82 36.62
CA ASP A 95 24.63 1.32 37.31
C ASP A 95 24.71 0.52 38.61
N TYR A 96 25.23 -0.72 38.52
CA TYR A 96 25.69 -1.43 39.69
C TYR A 96 26.81 -0.58 40.26
N TYR A 97 26.47 0.24 41.26
CA TYR A 97 27.43 0.79 42.19
C TYR A 97 28.25 -0.39 42.70
N GLN A 98 29.50 -0.41 42.25
CA GLN A 98 30.59 -1.19 42.78
C GLN A 98 30.64 -0.88 44.29
N TYR A 99 30.13 -1.79 45.12
CA TYR A 99 30.50 -1.79 46.53
C TYR A 99 31.96 -2.23 46.58
N GLY A 100 32.80 -1.32 47.06
CA GLY A 100 34.23 -1.53 47.26
C GLY A 100 34.57 -2.55 48.33
#